data_AF-B8HKW1-F1
#
_entry.id   AF-B8HKW1-F1
#
_cell.length_a   1.000
_cell.length_b   1.000
_cell.length_c   1.000
_cell.angle_alpha   90.00
_cell.angle_beta   90.00
_cell.angle_gamma   90.00
#
_symmetry.space_group_name_H-M   'P 1'
#
loop_
_entity.id
_entity.type
_entity.pdbx_description
1 polymer ?
#
loop_
_entity_poly.entity_id
_entity_poly.type
_entity_poly.pdbx_seq_one_letter_code
_entity_poly.pdbx_strand_id
1 'polypeptide(L)'
;MTTSEIQLDRSAHGLKPNCLSFREVVAQSFAVIAPTTIPASNLGLIVALAGNGTWLSFVIGLVGLVLVSININQFASRSASPGSLYTYIVKGLGPTAGVICGWSLVLAYLFTGMSVLCGFANFSDMLLAPLQLK
;
A
#
# COMPACT_ATOMS: atom_id res chain seq x y z
N MET A 1 -30.83 1.88 47.33
CA MET A 1 -30.06 2.91 46.61
C MET A 1 -28.72 2.26 46.28
N THR A 2 -28.68 1.49 45.19
CA THR A 2 -27.51 0.70 44.79
C THR A 2 -27.03 1.27 43.47
N THR A 3 -25.79 1.74 43.48
CA THR A 3 -25.05 2.31 42.36
C THR A 3 -25.09 1.40 41.15
N SER A 4 -25.67 1.90 40.06
CA SER A 4 -25.62 1.30 38.74
C SER A 4 -24.15 1.25 38.31
N GLU A 5 -23.55 0.06 38.38
CA GLU A 5 -22.29 -0.26 37.73
C GLU A 5 -22.41 0.14 36.25
N ILE A 6 -21.67 1.17 35.85
CA ILE A 6 -21.51 1.54 34.45
C ILE A 6 -20.67 0.42 33.84
N GLN A 7 -21.36 -0.58 33.31
CA GLN A 7 -20.80 -1.62 32.47
C GLN A 7 -20.23 -0.92 31.23
N LEU A 8 -18.95 -0.57 31.26
CA LEU A 8 -18.22 -0.09 30.10
C LEU A 8 -18.31 -1.20 29.05
N ASP A 9 -19.18 -0.98 28.06
CA ASP A 9 -19.26 -1.79 26.85
C ASP A 9 -17.85 -1.80 26.24
N ARG A 10 -17.09 -2.87 26.48
CA ARG A 10 -15.84 -3.13 25.77
C ARG A 10 -16.25 -3.24 24.32
N SER A 11 -16.09 -2.13 23.60
CA SER A 11 -16.41 -1.97 22.18
C SER A 11 -16.38 -3.32 21.46
N ALA A 12 -17.57 -3.81 21.10
CA ALA A 12 -17.78 -4.99 20.27
C ALA A 12 -17.20 -4.85 18.84
N HIS A 13 -16.38 -3.83 18.58
CA HIS A 13 -15.72 -3.53 17.32
C HIS A 13 -14.21 -3.77 17.44
N GLY A 14 -13.82 -5.04 17.43
CA GLY A 14 -12.44 -5.47 17.19
C GLY A 14 -12.42 -6.36 15.95
N LEU A 15 -11.55 -6.04 14.98
CA LEU A 15 -11.30 -6.93 13.84
C LEU A 15 -10.87 -8.30 14.37
N LYS A 16 -11.43 -9.38 13.80
CA LYS A 16 -11.08 -10.75 14.21
C LYS A 16 -9.55 -10.93 14.16
N PRO A 17 -8.89 -11.24 15.28
CA PRO A 17 -7.45 -11.50 15.26
C PRO A 17 -7.18 -12.72 14.36
N ASN A 18 -6.13 -12.64 13.55
CA ASN A 18 -5.71 -13.73 12.66
C ASN A 18 -6.77 -14.15 11.61
N CYS A 19 -7.61 -13.21 11.17
CA CYS A 19 -8.60 -13.46 10.11
C CYS A 19 -7.96 -13.74 8.73
N LEU A 20 -6.68 -13.38 8.56
CA LEU A 20 -5.82 -13.77 7.44
C LEU A 20 -4.62 -14.54 7.98
N SER A 21 -4.36 -15.71 7.41
CA SER A 21 -3.15 -16.49 7.64
C SER A 21 -1.93 -15.78 7.04
N PHE A 22 -0.74 -16.03 7.61
CA PHE A 22 0.51 -15.48 7.09
C PHE A 22 0.69 -15.72 5.58
N ARG A 23 0.27 -16.89 5.09
CA ARG A 23 0.32 -17.23 3.66
C ARG A 23 -0.57 -16.32 2.81
N GLU A 24 -1.74 -15.95 3.31
CA GLU A 24 -2.66 -15.06 2.61
C GLU A 24 -2.12 -13.62 2.59
N VAL A 25 -1.50 -13.16 3.68
CA VAL A 25 -0.85 -11.83 3.75
C VAL A 25 0.33 -11.73 2.79
N VAL A 26 1.14 -12.80 2.68
CA VAL A 26 2.23 -12.88 1.71
C VAL A 26 1.68 -12.88 0.29
N ALA A 27 0.68 -13.71 0.01
CA ALA A 27 0.04 -13.75 -1.30
C ALA A 27 -0.59 -12.40 -1.70
N GLN A 28 -1.25 -11.71 -0.77
CA GLN A 28 -1.79 -10.37 -0.97
C GLN A 28 -0.67 -9.38 -1.31
N SER A 29 0.45 -9.45 -0.60
CA SER A 29 1.60 -8.57 -0.86
C SER A 29 2.20 -8.81 -2.25
N PHE A 30 2.36 -10.08 -2.66
CA PHE A 30 2.78 -10.42 -4.02
C PHE A 30 1.80 -9.94 -5.09
N ALA A 31 0.50 -10.10 -4.84
CA ALA A 31 -0.55 -9.64 -5.74
C ALA A 31 -0.53 -8.11 -5.91
N VAL A 32 -0.31 -7.36 -4.82
CA VAL A 32 -0.22 -5.90 -4.85
C VAL A 32 1.07 -5.41 -5.51
N ILE A 33 2.22 -6.05 -5.24
CA ILE A 33 3.51 -5.68 -5.84
C ILE A 33 3.50 -5.95 -7.35
N ALA A 34 2.75 -6.97 -7.80
CA ALA A 34 2.62 -7.36 -9.20
C ALA A 34 3.98 -7.30 -9.95
N PRO A 35 4.96 -8.12 -9.54
CA PRO A 35 6.38 -7.96 -9.92
C PRO A 35 6.64 -8.05 -11.43
N THR A 36 5.69 -8.58 -12.20
CA THR A 36 5.76 -8.66 -13.66
C THR A 36 5.07 -7.47 -14.35
N THR A 37 3.91 -7.05 -13.84
CA THR A 37 3.06 -6.05 -14.50
C THR A 37 3.64 -4.64 -14.39
N ILE A 38 4.13 -4.26 -13.21
CA ILE A 38 4.63 -2.90 -12.98
C ILE A 38 5.85 -2.58 -13.86
N PRO A 39 6.86 -3.48 -13.97
CA PRO A 39 7.96 -3.25 -14.91
C PRO A 39 7.47 -3.23 -16.36
N ALA A 40 6.57 -4.12 -16.78
CA ALA A 40 6.08 -4.14 -18.16
C ALA A 40 5.47 -2.79 -18.59
N SER A 41 4.75 -2.10 -17.71
CA SER A 41 4.15 -0.79 -18.01
C SER A 41 5.14 0.39 -17.94
N ASN A 42 6.18 0.33 -17.10
CA ASN A 42 7.02 1.49 -16.80
C ASN A 42 8.45 1.40 -17.35
N LEU A 43 8.94 0.18 -17.66
CA LEU A 43 10.33 -0.05 -18.09
C LEU A 43 10.68 0.75 -19.33
N GLY A 44 9.77 0.81 -20.32
CA GLY A 44 10.01 1.56 -21.56
C GLY A 44 10.31 3.04 -21.30
N LEU A 45 9.56 3.67 -20.41
CA LEU A 45 9.76 5.07 -20.03
C LEU A 45 11.10 5.27 -19.28
N ILE A 46 11.42 4.36 -18.35
CA ILE A 46 12.68 4.43 -17.59
C ILE A 46 13.89 4.24 -18.50
N VAL A 47 13.82 3.32 -19.47
CA VAL A 47 14.87 3.10 -20.46
C VAL A 47 14.98 4.29 -21.40
N ALA A 48 13.87 4.90 -21.82
CA ALA A 48 13.90 6.11 -22.64
C ALA A 48 14.58 7.30 -21.94
N LEU A 49 14.42 7.42 -20.62
CA LEU A 49 15.00 8.52 -19.83
C LEU A 49 16.46 8.26 -19.40
N ALA A 50 16.77 7.04 -18.94
CA ALA A 50 18.08 6.72 -18.34
C ALA A 50 19.02 5.96 -19.29
N GLY A 51 18.53 5.41 -20.39
CA GLY A 51 19.30 4.63 -21.35
C GLY A 51 20.03 3.46 -20.69
N ASN A 52 21.36 3.40 -20.86
CA ASN A 52 22.19 2.37 -20.23
C ASN A 52 22.21 2.50 -18.69
N GLY A 53 21.87 3.66 -18.12
CA GLY A 53 21.83 3.90 -16.69
C GLY A 53 20.62 3.30 -15.96
N THR A 54 19.66 2.68 -16.67
CA THR A 54 18.44 2.13 -16.07
C THR A 54 18.70 1.14 -14.93
N TRP A 55 19.73 0.29 -15.05
CA TRP A 55 20.07 -0.67 -13.99
C TRP A 55 20.47 0.05 -12.69
N LEU A 56 21.19 1.16 -12.79
CA LEU A 56 21.63 1.94 -11.63
C LEU A 56 20.44 2.63 -10.96
N SER A 57 19.49 3.14 -11.74
CA SER A 57 18.23 3.69 -11.22
C SER A 57 17.44 2.64 -10.42
N PHE A 58 17.38 1.40 -10.90
CA PHE A 58 16.73 0.32 -10.15
C PHE A 58 17.48 -0.04 -8.86
N VAL A 59 18.82 -0.07 -8.88
CA VAL A 59 19.62 -0.32 -7.68
C VAL A 59 19.39 0.77 -6.63
N ILE A 60 19.45 2.05 -7.02
CA ILE A 60 19.21 3.17 -6.11
C ILE A 60 17.79 3.12 -5.56
N GLY A 61 16.80 2.86 -6.42
CA GLY A 61 15.40 2.71 -6.01
C GLY A 61 15.20 1.57 -5.02
N LEU A 62 15.82 0.42 -5.25
CA LEU A 62 15.77 -0.75 -4.36
C LEU A 62 16.37 -0.43 -2.99
N VAL A 63 17.54 0.22 -2.95
CA VAL A 63 18.19 0.62 -1.70
C VAL A 63 17.29 1.57 -0.90
N GLY A 64 16.72 2.58 -1.56
CA GLY A 64 15.77 3.50 -0.94
C GLY A 64 14.54 2.78 -0.38
N LEU A 65 13.96 1.85 -1.14
CA LEU A 65 12.80 1.08 -0.71
C LEU A 65 13.12 0.23 0.54
N VAL A 66 14.27 -0.47 0.54
CA VAL A 66 14.70 -1.30 1.69
C VAL A 66 14.89 -0.44 2.94
N LEU A 67 15.52 0.72 2.83
CA LEU A 67 15.71 1.65 3.96
C LEU A 67 14.36 2.08 4.57
N VAL A 68 13.38 2.41 3.73
CA VAL A 68 12.03 2.75 4.17
C VAL A 68 11.33 1.54 4.81
N SER A 69 11.41 0.37 4.19
CA SER A 69 10.82 -0.87 4.72
C SER A 69 11.37 -1.24 6.09
N ILE A 70 12.68 -1.09 6.32
CA ILE A 70 13.29 -1.34 7.64
C ILE A 70 12.72 -0.40 8.70
N ASN A 71 12.57 0.89 8.39
CA ASN A 71 11.97 1.86 9.31
C ASN A 71 10.53 1.47 9.66
N ILE A 72 9.72 1.12 8.67
CA ILE A 72 8.33 0.69 8.89
C ILE A 72 8.27 -0.59 9.73
N ASN A 73 9.14 -1.57 9.45
CA ASN A 73 9.21 -2.83 10.17
C ASN A 73 9.49 -2.64 11.68
N GLN A 74 10.34 -1.67 12.03
CA GLN A 74 10.63 -1.34 13.44
C GLN A 74 9.39 -0.84 14.19
N PHE A 75 8.54 -0.04 13.54
CA PHE A 75 7.28 0.42 14.15
C PHE A 75 6.21 -0.67 14.17
N ALA A 76 6.09 -1.44 13.07
CA ALA A 76 5.13 -2.53 12.96
C ALA A 76 5.37 -3.65 13.98
N SER A 77 6.64 -3.98 14.28
CA SER A 77 6.98 -4.99 15.30
C SER A 77 6.58 -4.59 16.73
N ARG A 78 6.46 -3.28 17.02
CA ARG A 78 6.13 -2.76 18.36
C ARG A 78 4.64 -2.49 18.57
N SER A 79 3.85 -2.41 17.50
CA SER A 79 2.41 -2.16 17.59
C SER A 79 1.72 -2.64 16.32
N ALA A 80 1.01 -3.77 16.39
CA ALA A 80 0.08 -4.18 15.34
C ALA A 80 -1.27 -3.48 15.56
N SER A 81 -1.41 -2.24 15.08
CA SER A 81 -2.68 -1.51 15.15
C SER A 81 -3.38 -1.50 13.78
N PRO A 82 -4.72 -1.68 13.73
CA PRO A 82 -5.49 -1.57 12.49
C PRO A 82 -5.33 -0.23 11.73
N GLY A 83 -4.88 0.83 12.41
CA GLY A 83 -4.71 2.16 11.81
C GLY A 83 -3.40 2.37 11.03
N SER A 84 -2.59 1.33 10.80
CA SER A 84 -1.39 1.40 9.95
C SER A 84 -0.44 2.56 10.35
N LEU A 85 0.19 3.21 9.37
CA LEU A 85 1.13 4.32 9.52
C LEU A 85 0.55 5.51 10.30
N TYR A 86 -0.74 5.82 10.12
CA TYR A 86 -1.41 6.90 10.84
C TYR A 86 -1.28 6.73 12.36
N THR A 87 -1.54 5.53 12.88
CA THR A 87 -1.45 5.26 14.32
C THR A 87 -0.02 5.39 14.84
N TYR A 88 0.99 5.05 14.04
CA TYR A 88 2.39 5.22 14.44
C TYR A 88 2.79 6.69 14.51
N ILE A 89 2.37 7.48 13.51
CA ILE A 89 2.71 8.90 13.43
C ILE A 89 1.96 9.72 14.48
N VAL A 90 0.68 9.42 14.75
CA VAL A 90 -0.06 10.07 15.84
C VAL A 90 0.62 9.81 17.19
N LYS A 91 1.07 8.57 17.44
CA LYS A 91 1.74 8.21 18.70
C LYS A 91 3.14 8.81 18.84
N GLY A 92 3.87 9.00 17.74
CA GLY A 92 5.25 9.51 17.76
C GLY A 92 5.38 11.02 17.63
N LEU A 93 4.66 11.64 16.68
CA LEU A 93 4.82 13.05 16.30
C LEU A 93 3.60 13.91 16.68
N GLY A 94 2.54 13.30 17.19
CA GLY A 94 1.33 14.00 17.64
C GLY A 94 0.19 14.02 16.60
N PRO A 95 -0.99 14.52 17.00
CA PRO A 95 -2.23 14.37 16.23
C PRO A 95 -2.24 15.14 14.91
N THR A 96 -1.58 16.29 14.82
CA THR A 96 -1.52 17.11 13.58
C THR A 96 -0.74 16.42 12.47
N ALA A 97 0.45 15.90 12.77
CA ALA A 97 1.24 15.08 11.85
C ALA A 97 0.49 13.80 11.45
N GLY A 98 -0.26 13.22 12.39
CA GLY A 98 -1.17 12.11 12.14
C GLY A 98 -2.22 12.44 11.07
N VAL A 99 -2.97 13.53 11.22
CA VAL A 99 -4.01 13.93 10.26
C VAL A 99 -3.44 14.11 8.85
N ILE A 100 -2.26 14.73 8.73
CA ILE A 100 -1.56 14.89 7.44
C ILE A 100 -1.25 13.51 6.84
N CYS A 101 -0.66 12.60 7.63
CA CYS A 101 -0.39 11.24 7.17
C CYS A 101 -1.67 10.50 6.73
N GLY A 102 -2.75 10.63 7.50
CA GLY A 102 -4.04 10.01 7.17
C GLY A 102 -4.56 10.48 5.81
N TRP A 103 -4.59 11.79 5.58
CA TRP A 103 -5.00 12.37 4.30
C TRP A 103 -4.07 11.99 3.14
N SER A 104 -2.75 12.00 3.38
CA SER A 104 -1.78 11.53 2.38
C SER A 104 -2.02 10.06 2.01
N LEU A 105 -2.35 9.20 2.98
CA LEU A 105 -2.62 7.79 2.73
C LEU A 105 -3.90 7.62 1.90
N VAL A 106 -4.97 8.34 2.22
CA VAL A 106 -6.21 8.32 1.43
C VAL A 106 -5.95 8.73 -0.02
N LEU A 107 -5.23 9.83 -0.24
CA LEU A 107 -4.87 10.28 -1.58
C LEU A 107 -4.00 9.26 -2.31
N ALA A 108 -3.01 8.67 -1.65
CA ALA A 108 -2.15 7.65 -2.24
C ALA A 108 -2.95 6.43 -2.74
N TYR A 109 -3.91 5.96 -1.95
CA TYR A 109 -4.79 4.85 -2.35
C TYR A 109 -5.73 5.23 -3.51
N LEU A 110 -6.27 6.45 -3.52
CA LEU A 110 -7.11 6.94 -4.62
C LEU A 110 -6.31 7.02 -5.93
N PHE A 111 -5.13 7.63 -5.91
CA PHE A 111 -4.27 7.71 -7.09
C PHE A 111 -3.81 6.33 -7.57
N THR A 112 -3.49 5.42 -6.66
CA THR A 112 -3.18 4.02 -6.99
C THR A 112 -4.35 3.37 -7.71
N GLY A 113 -5.57 3.51 -7.19
CA GLY A 113 -6.78 3.01 -7.83
C GLY A 113 -6.99 3.57 -9.23
N MET A 114 -6.88 4.89 -9.39
CA MET A 114 -6.99 5.55 -10.70
C MET A 114 -5.95 5.06 -11.70
N SER A 115 -4.69 4.89 -11.27
CA SER A 115 -3.60 4.37 -12.10
C SER A 115 -3.88 2.93 -12.56
N VAL A 116 -4.36 2.07 -11.67
CA VAL A 116 -4.72 0.68 -12.00
C VAL A 116 -5.89 0.62 -12.99
N LEU A 117 -6.92 1.45 -12.81
CA LEU A 117 -8.04 1.54 -13.75
C LEU A 117 -7.57 1.97 -15.15
N CYS A 118 -6.68 2.97 -15.22
CA CYS A 118 -6.09 3.41 -16.48
C CYS A 118 -5.28 2.27 -17.14
N GLY A 119 -4.45 1.56 -16.37
CA GLY A 119 -3.72 0.38 -16.87
C GLY A 119 -4.67 -0.68 -17.42
N PHE A 120 -5.74 -1.00 -16.69
CA PHE A 120 -6.76 -1.95 -17.15
C PHE A 120 -7.42 -1.52 -18.47
N ALA A 121 -7.76 -0.24 -18.63
CA ALA A 121 -8.34 0.29 -19.87
C ALA A 121 -7.39 0.10 -21.07
N ASN A 122 -6.09 0.36 -20.90
CA ASN A 122 -5.09 0.13 -21.95
C ASN A 122 -4.99 -1.35 -22.35
N PHE A 123 -4.99 -2.26 -21.36
CA PHE A 123 -4.96 -3.70 -21.66
C PHE A 123 -6.27 -4.19 -22.30
N SER A 124 -7.42 -3.67 -21.89
CA SER A 124 -8.71 -4.00 -22.52
C SER A 124 -8.77 -3.54 -23.96
N ASP A 125 -8.24 -2.35 -24.27
CA ASP A 125 -8.16 -1.85 -25.65
C ASP A 125 -7.27 -2.75 -26.50
N MET A 126 -6.11 -3.17 -25.99
CA MET A 126 -5.22 -4.11 -26.68
C MET A 126 -5.87 -5.49 -26.89
N LEU A 127 -6.69 -5.96 -25.95
CA LEU A 127 -7.37 -7.25 -26.04
C LEU A 127 -8.58 -7.21 -26.99
N LEU A 128 -9.28 -6.08 -27.07
CA LEU A 128 -10.44 -5.87 -27.93
C LEU A 128 -10.06 -5.43 -29.35
N ALA A 129 -8.88 -4.83 -29.54
CA ALA A 129 -8.34 -4.43 -30.84
C ALA A 129 -8.37 -5.55 -31.91
N PRO A 130 -8.07 -6.84 -31.61
CA PRO A 130 -8.17 -7.93 -32.57
C PRO A 130 -9.61 -8.38 -32.85
N LEU A 131 -10.55 -8.14 -31.93
CA LEU A 131 -11.98 -8.46 -32.10
C LEU A 131 -12.75 -7.39 -32.88
N GLN A 132 -12.18 -6.18 -32.99
CA GLN A 132 -12.63 -5.13 -33.91
C GLN A 132 -12.15 -5.41 -35.36
N LEU A 133 -12.53 -6.56 -35.91
CA LEU A 133 -12.44 -6.80 -37.35
C LEU A 133 -13.43 -5.88 -38.08
N LYS A 134 -12.91 -4.71 -38.47
CA LYS A 134 -13.40 -3.69 -39.42
C LYS A 134 -14.73 -2.98 -39.10
#